data_AF-A0A9D1NF76-F1
#
_entry.id   AF-A0A9D1NF76-F1
#
_cell.length_a   1.000
_cell.length_b   1.000
_cell.length_c   1.000
_cell.angle_alpha   90.00
_cell.angle_beta   90.00
_cell.angle_gamma   90.00
#
_symmetry.space_group_name_H-M   'P 1'
#
loop_
_entity.id
_entity.type
_entity.pdbx_description
1 polymer ?
#
loop_
_entity_poly.entity_id
_entity_poly.type
_entity_poly.pdbx_seq_one_letter_code
_entity_poly.pdbx_strand_id
1 'polypeptide(L)'
;MFRSLLASVDFTPVTSPVLEIINAILWPAIGLVGAIGTIYCIVLGVKLAKADEAGSREKAKKDLIGAIIGFVVIFVLIVGLKILMPILQDWVGSQITT
;
A
#
# COMPACT_ATOMS: atom_id res chain seq x y z
N MET A 1 -20.53 36.86 7.06
CA MET A 1 -21.56 35.96 7.63
C MET A 1 -21.47 34.53 7.07
N PHE A 2 -21.34 34.31 5.75
CA PHE A 2 -21.20 32.96 5.17
C PHE A 2 -19.92 32.19 5.58
N ARG A 3 -18.82 32.88 5.89
CA ARG A 3 -17.55 32.22 6.31
C ARG A 3 -17.62 31.54 7.69
N SER A 4 -18.51 31.99 8.59
CA SER A 4 -18.66 31.40 9.93
C SER A 4 -19.48 30.11 9.96
N LEU A 5 -20.28 29.82 8.91
CA LEU A 5 -21.05 28.57 8.83
C LEU A 5 -20.20 27.38 8.35
N LEU A 6 -19.08 27.65 7.66
CA LEU A 6 -18.11 26.62 7.29
C LEU A 6 -17.16 26.28 8.45
N ALA A 7 -16.91 27.24 9.35
CA ALA A 7 -16.11 27.04 10.57
C ALA A 7 -16.85 26.26 11.68
N SER A 8 -18.16 26.06 11.56
CA SER A 8 -18.98 25.33 12.54
C SER A 8 -19.24 23.87 12.17
N VAL A 9 -18.75 23.41 11.02
CA VAL A 9 -18.87 22.00 10.63
C VAL A 9 -17.64 21.27 11.14
N ASP A 10 -17.75 20.72 12.34
CA ASP A 10 -16.72 19.89 12.95
C ASP A 10 -16.67 18.52 12.26
N PHE A 11 -15.63 18.31 11.42
CA PHE A 11 -15.39 17.04 10.72
C PHE A 11 -14.56 16.03 11.56
N THR A 12 -14.13 16.41 12.77
CA THR A 12 -13.45 15.52 13.72
C THR A 12 -14.20 14.22 14.00
N PRO A 13 -15.53 14.21 14.25
CA PRO A 13 -16.27 12.97 14.48
C PRO A 13 -16.36 12.05 13.25
N VAL A 14 -16.12 12.55 12.03
CA VAL A 14 -16.16 11.75 10.79
C VAL A 14 -14.77 11.26 10.39
N THR A 15 -13.73 12.06 10.62
CA THR A 15 -12.35 11.73 10.24
C THR A 15 -11.74 10.65 11.13
N SER A 16 -12.03 10.67 12.43
CA SER A 16 -11.54 9.67 13.38
C SER A 16 -11.91 8.22 13.02
N PRO A 17 -13.19 7.88 12.76
CA PRO A 17 -13.55 6.51 12.37
C PRO A 17 -12.97 6.10 11.01
N VAL A 18 -12.83 7.04 10.06
CA VAL A 18 -12.21 6.76 8.75
C VAL A 18 -10.75 6.34 8.90
N LEU A 19 -9.99 7.05 9.76
CA LEU A 19 -8.59 6.75 10.02
C LEU A 19 -8.40 5.43 10.75
N GLU A 20 -9.29 5.09 11.68
CA GLU A 20 -9.30 3.79 12.35
C GLU A 20 -9.52 2.64 11.37
N ILE A 21 -10.48 2.78 10.45
CA ILE A 21 -10.77 1.76 9.43
C ILE A 21 -9.56 1.58 8.50
N ILE A 22 -8.93 2.68 8.06
CA ILE A 22 -7.74 2.61 7.21
C ILE A 22 -6.61 1.87 7.93
N ASN A 23 -6.35 2.19 9.20
CA ASN A 23 -5.30 1.52 9.98
C ASN A 23 -5.63 0.04 10.25
N ALA A 24 -6.91 -0.28 10.47
CA ALA A 24 -7.38 -1.65 10.67
C ALA A 24 -7.22 -2.53 9.42
N ILE A 25 -7.44 -1.98 8.21
CA ILE A 25 -7.28 -2.71 6.93
C ILE A 25 -5.81 -2.80 6.50
N LEU A 26 -4.96 -1.90 6.98
CA LEU A 26 -3.55 -1.83 6.59
C LEU A 26 -2.78 -3.12 6.91
N TRP A 27 -2.96 -3.68 8.11
CA TRP A 27 -2.30 -4.92 8.53
C TRP A 27 -2.75 -6.15 7.72
N PRO A 28 -4.06 -6.39 7.52
CA PRO A 28 -4.57 -7.38 6.57
C PRO A 28 -4.01 -7.21 5.15
N ALA A 29 -3.92 -5.97 4.64
CA ALA A 29 -3.41 -5.71 3.30
C ALA A 29 -1.94 -6.13 3.14
N ILE A 30 -1.09 -5.83 4.13
CA ILE A 30 0.31 -6.28 4.15
C ILE A 30 0.39 -7.81 4.20
N GLY A 31 -0.42 -8.45 5.05
CA GLY A 31 -0.47 -9.91 5.16
C GLY A 31 -0.90 -10.58 3.85
N LEU A 32 -1.91 -10.02 3.17
CA LEU A 32 -2.41 -10.52 1.90
C LEU A 32 -1.37 -10.39 0.78
N VAL A 33 -0.72 -9.23 0.67
CA VAL A 33 0.35 -9.00 -0.31
C VAL A 33 1.53 -9.95 -0.05
N GLY A 34 1.90 -10.18 1.21
CA GLY A 34 2.93 -11.14 1.59
C GLY A 34 2.60 -12.56 1.15
N ALA A 35 1.36 -13.01 1.40
CA ALA A 35 0.90 -14.34 1.01
C ALA A 35 0.89 -14.52 -0.51
N ILE A 36 0.27 -13.58 -1.25
CA ILE A 36 0.20 -13.63 -2.72
C ILE A 36 1.61 -13.55 -3.33
N GLY A 37 2.46 -12.64 -2.83
CA GLY A 37 3.82 -12.47 -3.29
C GLY A 37 4.66 -13.74 -3.13
N THR A 38 4.50 -14.43 -2.00
CA THR A 38 5.18 -15.70 -1.73
C THR A 38 4.74 -16.79 -2.70
N ILE A 39 3.42 -16.96 -2.90
CA ILE A 39 2.88 -17.94 -3.85
C ILE A 39 3.40 -17.66 -5.26
N TYR A 40 3.40 -16.40 -5.70
CA TYR A 40 3.84 -16.01 -7.03
C TYR A 40 5.33 -16.28 -7.24
N CYS A 41 6.18 -16.00 -6.23
CA CYS A 41 7.60 -16.31 -6.25
C CYS A 41 7.87 -17.82 -6.41
N ILE A 42 7.09 -18.68 -5.75
CA ILE A 42 7.25 -20.14 -5.88
C ILE A 42 6.94 -20.58 -7.32
N VAL A 43 5.85 -20.09 -7.92
CA VAL A 43 5.45 -20.45 -9.29
C VAL A 43 6.51 -19.99 -10.30
N LEU A 44 7.03 -18.77 -10.16
CA LEU A 44 8.11 -18.25 -10.98
C LEU A 44 9.41 -19.03 -10.80
N GLY A 45 9.75 -19.39 -9.55
CA GLY A 45 10.92 -20.21 -9.25
C GLY A 45 10.86 -21.58 -9.91
N VAL A 46 9.69 -22.25 -9.88
CA VAL A 46 9.48 -23.52 -10.57
C VAL A 46 9.59 -23.36 -12.09
N LYS A 47 9.05 -22.29 -12.67
CA LYS A 47 9.19 -21.99 -14.11
C LYS A 47 10.66 -21.77 -14.50
N LEU A 48 11.43 -21.08 -13.66
CA LEU A 48 12.85 -20.85 -13.88
C LEU A 48 13.66 -22.15 -13.76
N ALA A 49 13.32 -23.02 -12.81
CA ALA A 49 13.98 -24.31 -12.62
C ALA A 49 13.73 -25.30 -13.78
N LYS A 50 12.56 -25.22 -14.44
CA LYS A 50 12.19 -26.06 -15.59
C LYS A 50 12.58 -25.47 -16.95
N ALA A 51 13.16 -24.27 -16.98
CA ALA A 51 13.51 -23.57 -18.22
C ALA A 51 14.83 -24.09 -18.80
N ASP A 52 14.78 -25.18 -19.56
CA ASP A 52 15.94 -25.78 -20.23
C ASP A 52 16.26 -25.15 -21.61
N GLU A 53 15.30 -24.49 -22.26
CA GLU A 53 15.55 -23.74 -23.51
C GLU A 53 16.12 -22.34 -23.22
N ALA A 54 17.20 -21.95 -23.91
CA ALA A 54 17.93 -20.69 -23.65
C ALA A 54 17.02 -19.45 -23.64
N GLY A 55 15.99 -19.40 -24.50
CA GLY A 55 15.01 -18.31 -24.54
C GLY A 55 14.04 -18.32 -23.35
N SER A 56 13.62 -19.50 -22.87
CA SER A 56 12.73 -19.63 -21.72
C SER A 56 13.39 -19.18 -20.41
N ARG A 57 14.70 -19.40 -20.30
CA ARG A 57 15.50 -19.07 -19.10
C ARG A 57 15.72 -17.57 -18.96
N GLU A 58 15.94 -16.85 -20.06
CA GLU A 58 16.11 -15.40 -20.03
C GLU A 58 14.79 -14.68 -19.71
N LYS A 59 13.67 -15.17 -20.25
CA LYS A 59 12.33 -14.68 -19.93
C LYS A 59 11.98 -14.90 -18.46
N ALA A 60 12.19 -16.11 -17.94
CA ALA A 60 11.93 -16.42 -16.52
C ALA A 60 12.77 -15.56 -15.56
N LYS A 61 14.02 -15.21 -15.93
CA LYS A 61 14.84 -14.27 -15.14
C LYS A 61 14.27 -12.86 -15.13
N LYS A 62 13.82 -12.34 -16.28
CA LYS A 62 13.19 -11.00 -16.36
C LYS A 62 11.90 -10.96 -15.56
N ASP A 63 11.10 -12.02 -15.62
CA ASP A 63 9.86 -12.13 -14.84
C ASP A 63 10.15 -12.20 -13.33
N LEU A 64 11.20 -12.91 -12.90
CA LEU A 64 11.64 -12.95 -11.50
C LEU A 64 12.07 -11.57 -10.99
N ILE A 65 12.89 -10.85 -11.78
CA ILE A 65 13.33 -9.49 -11.44
C ILE A 65 12.13 -8.56 -11.36
N GLY A 66 11.20 -8.64 -12.33
CA GLY A 66 9.95 -7.87 -12.31
C GLY A 66 9.10 -8.15 -11.08
N ALA A 67 8.98 -9.43 -10.67
CA ALA A 67 8.24 -9.81 -9.47
C ALA A 67 8.86 -9.24 -8.17
N ILE A 68 10.20 -9.27 -8.05
CA ILE A 68 10.90 -8.70 -6.91
C ILE A 68 10.70 -7.18 -6.85
N ILE A 69 10.88 -6.49 -7.98
CA ILE A 69 10.68 -5.03 -8.07
C ILE A 69 9.23 -4.69 -7.73
N GLY A 70 8.26 -5.40 -8.30
CA GLY A 70 6.84 -5.19 -8.00
C GLY A 70 6.49 -5.38 -6.53
N PHE A 71 7.01 -6.44 -5.89
CA PHE A 71 6.81 -6.67 -4.46
C PHE A 71 7.39 -5.54 -3.60
N VAL A 72 8.61 -5.11 -3.89
CA VAL A 72 9.26 -4.00 -3.19
C VAL A 72 8.49 -2.69 -3.39
N VAL A 73 8.04 -2.40 -4.62
CA VAL A 73 7.27 -1.19 -4.94
C VAL A 73 5.94 -1.17 -4.18
N ILE A 74 5.16 -2.27 -4.21
CA ILE A 74 3.90 -2.38 -3.46
C ILE A 74 4.15 -2.20 -1.96
N PHE A 75 5.20 -2.82 -1.43
CA PHE A 75 5.56 -2.69 -0.01
C PHE A 75 5.89 -1.24 0.37
N VAL A 76 6.73 -0.56 -0.43
CA VAL A 76 7.08 0.85 -0.23
C VAL A 76 5.85 1.75 -0.36
N LEU A 77 4.95 1.49 -1.30
CA LEU A 77 3.68 2.23 -1.43
C LEU A 77 2.81 2.10 -0.18
N ILE A 78 2.62 0.89 0.35
CA ILE A 78 1.80 0.64 1.55
C ILE A 78 2.43 1.28 2.79
N VAL A 79 3.74 1.10 2.98
CA VAL A 79 4.48 1.70 4.11
C VAL A 79 4.55 3.22 3.99
N GLY A 80 4.73 3.74 2.77
CA GLY A 80 4.69 5.17 2.48
C GLY A 80 3.34 5.79 2.84
N LEU A 81 2.24 5.12 2.51
CA LEU A 81 0.90 5.54 2.93
C LEU A 81 0.77 5.52 4.46
N LYS A 82 1.36 4.53 5.15
CA LYS A 82 1.37 4.46 6.62
C LYS A 82 2.07 5.65 7.26
N ILE A 83 3.18 6.08 6.69
CA ILE A 83 3.96 7.23 7.18
C ILE A 83 3.24 8.54 6.84
N LEU A 84 2.49 8.58 5.74
CA LEU A 84 1.72 9.75 5.34
C LEU A 84 0.47 9.98 6.21
N MET A 85 -0.11 8.93 6.80
CA MET A 85 -1.29 9.05 7.68
C MET A 85 -1.14 10.09 8.81
N PRO A 86 -0.10 10.07 9.66
CA PRO A 86 0.05 11.08 10.73
C PRO A 86 0.18 12.50 10.18
N ILE A 87 0.89 12.67 9.07
CA ILE A 87 1.05 13.99 8.41
C ILE A 87 -0.31 14.50 7.91
N LEU A 88 -1.15 13.60 7.38
CA LEU A 88 -2.49 13.95 6.95
C LEU A 88 -3.40 14.28 8.14
N GLN A 89 -3.25 13.57 9.26
CA GLN A 89 -3.96 13.85 10.51
C GLN A 89 -3.59 15.23 11.06
N ASP A 90 -2.29 15.56 11.08
CA ASP A 90 -1.79 16.86 11.52
C ASP A 90 -2.28 18.00 10.60
N TRP A 91 -2.27 17.77 9.28
CA TRP A 91 -2.77 18.73 8.30
C TRP A 91 -4.27 18.97 8.44
N VAL A 92 -5.07 17.91 8.59
CA VAL A 92 -6.51 18.01 8.83
C VAL A 92 -6.79 18.74 10.15
N GLY A 93 -6.09 18.40 11.24
CA GLY A 93 -6.23 19.08 12.53
C GLY A 93 -5.92 20.57 12.46
N SER A 94 -4.94 20.96 11.66
CA SER A 94 -4.60 22.37 11.42
C SER A 94 -5.70 23.16 10.70
N GLN A 95 -6.54 22.52 9.89
CA GLN A 95 -7.67 23.17 9.21
C GLN A 95 -8.91 23.32 10.10
N ILE A 96 -9.02 22.54 11.18
CA ILE A 96 -10.15 22.60 12.12
C ILE A 96 -9.94 23.71 13.17
N THR A 97 -8.68 24.09 13.45
CA THR A 97 -8.33 25.09 14.48
C THR A 97 -8.28 26.54 13.95
N THR A 98 -8.45 26.76 12.63
CA THR A 98 -8.45 28.11 11.99
C THR A 98 -9.81 28.43 11.39
#